data_AF-A0A3B9V7W1-F1
#
_entry.id   AF-A0A3B9V7W1-F1
#
_cell.length_a   1.000
_cell.length_b   1.000
_cell.length_c   1.000
_cell.angle_alpha   90.00
_cell.angle_beta   90.00
_cell.angle_gamma   90.00
#
_symmetry.space_group_name_H-M   'P 1'
#
loop_
_entity.id
_entity.type
_entity.pdbx_description
1 polymer ?
#
loop_
_entity_poly.entity_id
_entity_poly.type
_entity_poly.pdbx_seq_one_letter_code
_entity_poly.pdbx_strand_id
1 'polypeptide(L)'
;MDVSEFFLKLLLIIISAKFFAEVFIYLHLPSVLGEVIAGIIIGPSLLGFIEPDATFHLLAEIGILLLLFEVGLETDVGQIIKVGIQSTLVAITGVATPAAAGFWVSYHWFGLDMIPSLFIGGTMVATSIGITVRVLVDLKKRHTKVSQIVIGAAVMDDVIGVVVLAVLYDFAVKGTVSIADTARVMFFIAVFLVLAPIIAKLFVPTMAKLSSVSKTKGMIPALIVSLILGLAVISHKVGAPEILGSFAAGLALARRFFLPLGATIEHYSHEMAEKIE
;
A
#
# COMPACT_ATOMS: atom_id res chain seq x y z
N MET A 1 -18.35 -22.65 -5.45
CA MET A 1 -17.42 -22.64 -6.59
C MET A 1 -16.56 -23.88 -6.49
N ASP A 2 -16.53 -24.72 -7.53
CA ASP A 2 -15.58 -25.82 -7.61
C ASP A 2 -14.22 -25.32 -8.14
N VAL A 3 -13.20 -26.19 -8.14
CA VAL A 3 -11.83 -25.79 -8.51
C VAL A 3 -11.72 -25.40 -9.99
N SER A 4 -12.47 -26.07 -10.87
CA SER A 4 -12.44 -25.80 -12.31
C SER A 4 -13.08 -24.44 -12.61
N GLU A 5 -14.21 -24.16 -11.98
CA GLU A 5 -14.92 -22.88 -12.05
C GLU A 5 -14.04 -21.75 -11.50
N PHE A 6 -13.34 -21.98 -10.38
CA PHE A 6 -12.38 -21.02 -9.83
C PHE A 6 -11.27 -20.67 -10.83
N PHE A 7 -10.63 -21.67 -11.43
CA PHE A 7 -9.58 -21.43 -12.41
C PHE A 7 -10.09 -20.74 -13.67
N LEU A 8 -11.30 -21.06 -14.12
CA LEU A 8 -11.93 -20.36 -15.24
C LEU A 8 -12.18 -18.88 -14.91
N LYS A 9 -12.74 -18.59 -13.73
CA LYS A 9 -12.98 -17.20 -13.30
C LYS A 9 -11.66 -16.45 -13.13
N LEU A 10 -10.64 -17.05 -12.53
CA LEU A 10 -9.32 -16.45 -12.38
C LEU A 10 -8.66 -16.16 -13.75
N LEU A 11 -8.77 -17.08 -14.70
CA LEU A 11 -8.31 -16.89 -16.07
C LEU A 11 -9.01 -15.69 -16.73
N LEU A 12 -10.33 -15.59 -16.60
CA LEU A 12 -11.11 -14.47 -17.13
C LEU A 12 -10.69 -13.15 -16.50
N ILE A 13 -10.48 -13.12 -15.17
CA ILE A 13 -9.98 -11.93 -14.46
C ILE A 13 -8.63 -11.51 -15.03
N ILE A 14 -7.66 -12.41 -15.13
CA ILE A 14 -6.29 -12.08 -15.59
C ILE A 14 -6.29 -11.61 -17.04
N ILE A 15 -6.98 -12.33 -17.94
CA ILE A 15 -7.02 -11.98 -19.37
C ILE A 15 -7.72 -10.63 -19.57
N SER A 16 -8.88 -10.43 -18.95
CA SER A 16 -9.62 -9.17 -19.08
C SER A 16 -8.84 -8.00 -18.49
N ALA A 17 -8.29 -8.15 -17.27
CA ALA A 17 -7.49 -7.11 -16.63
C ALA A 17 -6.31 -6.70 -17.51
N LYS A 18 -5.55 -7.64 -18.09
CA LYS A 18 -4.43 -7.33 -18.99
C LYS A 18 -4.85 -6.75 -20.32
N PHE A 19 -5.93 -7.25 -20.91
CA PHE A 19 -6.47 -6.68 -22.15
C PHE A 19 -6.88 -5.21 -21.97
N PHE A 20 -7.67 -4.91 -20.93
CA PHE A 20 -8.10 -3.52 -20.68
C PHE A 20 -6.96 -2.63 -20.20
N ALA A 21 -6.01 -3.15 -19.42
CA ALA A 21 -4.80 -2.42 -19.07
C ALA A 21 -4.02 -1.98 -20.33
N GLU A 22 -3.83 -2.88 -21.30
CA GLU A 22 -3.14 -2.58 -22.56
C GLU A 22 -3.91 -1.56 -23.41
N VAL A 23 -5.24 -1.71 -23.51
CA VAL A 23 -6.10 -0.72 -24.19
C VAL A 23 -5.95 0.66 -23.55
N PHE A 24 -5.94 0.74 -22.22
CA PHE A 24 -5.79 2.03 -21.52
C PHE A 24 -4.40 2.62 -21.72
N ILE A 25 -3.35 1.81 -21.69
CA ILE A 25 -1.99 2.26 -22.01
C ILE A 25 -1.92 2.80 -23.44
N TYR A 26 -2.53 2.11 -24.42
CA TYR A 26 -2.61 2.57 -25.80
C TYR A 26 -3.32 3.92 -25.93
N LEU A 27 -4.34 4.15 -25.09
CA LEU A 27 -5.06 5.41 -24.97
C LEU A 27 -4.33 6.48 -24.12
N HIS A 28 -3.10 6.20 -23.68
CA HIS A 28 -2.30 7.08 -22.80
C HIS A 28 -2.95 7.34 -21.43
N LEU A 29 -3.72 6.36 -20.93
CA LEU A 29 -4.34 6.37 -19.61
C LEU A 29 -3.60 5.40 -18.66
N PRO A 30 -3.68 5.62 -17.33
CA PRO A 30 -3.12 4.69 -16.36
C PRO A 30 -3.71 3.27 -16.49
N SER A 31 -2.85 2.25 -16.51
CA SER A 31 -3.24 0.84 -16.69
C SER A 31 -4.21 0.33 -15.63
N VAL A 32 -4.06 0.79 -14.38
CA VAL A 32 -4.92 0.42 -13.25
C VAL A 32 -6.38 0.77 -13.50
N LEU A 33 -6.66 1.86 -14.22
CA LEU A 33 -8.03 2.20 -14.60
C LEU A 33 -8.63 1.14 -15.53
N GLY A 34 -7.84 0.62 -16.47
CA GLY A 34 -8.24 -0.49 -17.32
C GLY A 34 -8.55 -1.75 -16.52
N GLU A 35 -7.74 -2.08 -15.52
CA GLU A 35 -7.96 -3.24 -14.64
C GLU A 35 -9.26 -3.11 -13.82
N VAL A 36 -9.55 -1.92 -13.29
CA VAL A 36 -10.81 -1.64 -12.57
C VAL A 36 -12.01 -1.73 -13.51
N ILE A 37 -11.91 -1.15 -14.71
CA ILE A 37 -12.98 -1.22 -15.73
C ILE A 37 -13.23 -2.66 -16.16
N ALA A 38 -12.18 -3.48 -16.31
CA ALA A 38 -12.34 -4.91 -16.57
C ALA A 38 -13.19 -5.58 -15.49
N GLY A 39 -12.87 -5.30 -14.21
CA GLY A 39 -13.64 -5.80 -13.06
C GLY A 39 -15.11 -5.37 -13.07
N ILE A 40 -15.40 -4.11 -13.41
CA ILE A 40 -16.78 -3.61 -13.54
C ILE A 40 -17.53 -4.35 -14.67
N ILE A 41 -16.86 -4.55 -15.82
CA ILE A 41 -17.44 -5.19 -17.00
C ILE A 41 -17.75 -6.66 -16.72
N ILE A 42 -16.77 -7.43 -16.23
CA ILE A 42 -16.94 -8.88 -15.99
C ILE A 42 -17.72 -9.18 -14.71
N GLY A 43 -17.79 -8.20 -13.79
CA GLY A 43 -18.47 -8.29 -12.52
C GLY A 43 -19.99 -8.13 -12.61
N PRO A 44 -20.69 -8.15 -11.45
CA PRO A 44 -22.16 -8.09 -11.39
C PRO A 44 -22.75 -6.77 -11.90
N SER A 45 -21.92 -5.72 -12.03
CA SER A 45 -22.35 -4.43 -12.53
C SER A 45 -22.74 -4.43 -14.01
N LEU A 46 -22.23 -5.37 -14.82
CA LEU A 46 -22.54 -5.42 -16.25
C LEU A 46 -22.78 -6.84 -16.77
N LEU A 47 -21.77 -7.71 -16.85
CA LEU A 47 -21.91 -9.05 -17.43
C LEU A 47 -22.29 -10.13 -16.41
N GLY A 48 -21.94 -9.95 -15.14
CA GLY A 48 -22.24 -10.90 -14.07
C GLY A 48 -21.53 -12.25 -14.19
N PHE A 49 -20.38 -12.30 -14.89
CA PHE A 49 -19.62 -13.54 -15.05
C PHE A 49 -18.85 -13.91 -13.77
N ILE A 50 -18.46 -12.91 -13.00
CA ILE A 50 -17.72 -13.08 -11.74
C ILE A 50 -18.48 -12.35 -10.65
N GLU A 51 -18.86 -13.09 -9.61
CA GLU A 51 -19.40 -12.51 -8.38
C GLU A 51 -18.30 -12.44 -7.32
N PRO A 52 -18.19 -11.32 -6.57
CA PRO A 52 -17.29 -11.24 -5.44
C PRO A 52 -17.67 -12.29 -4.40
N ASP A 53 -16.70 -13.13 -4.02
CA ASP A 53 -16.84 -14.08 -2.93
C ASP A 53 -15.65 -14.00 -1.96
N ALA A 54 -15.72 -14.72 -0.85
CA ALA A 54 -14.65 -14.71 0.16
C ALA A 54 -13.29 -15.15 -0.41
N THR A 55 -13.27 -16.00 -1.44
CA THR A 55 -12.03 -16.48 -2.08
C THR A 55 -11.37 -15.36 -2.87
N PHE A 56 -12.15 -14.65 -3.70
CA PHE A 56 -11.64 -13.52 -4.46
C PHE A 56 -11.26 -12.33 -3.57
N HIS A 57 -11.98 -12.12 -2.46
CA HIS A 57 -11.59 -11.13 -1.46
C HIS A 57 -10.22 -11.45 -0.83
N LEU A 58 -9.99 -12.70 -0.43
CA LEU A 58 -8.70 -13.12 0.12
C LEU A 58 -7.56 -13.02 -0.90
N LEU A 59 -7.82 -13.35 -2.17
CA LEU A 59 -6.84 -13.18 -3.24
C LEU A 59 -6.52 -11.70 -3.50
N ALA A 60 -7.53 -10.84 -3.47
CA ALA A 60 -7.35 -9.39 -3.60
C ALA A 60 -6.50 -8.85 -2.44
N GLU A 61 -6.73 -9.30 -1.20
CA GLU A 61 -5.90 -8.94 -0.05
C GLU A 61 -4.43 -9.34 -0.27
N ILE A 62 -4.16 -10.57 -0.72
CA ILE A 62 -2.79 -11.01 -1.04
C ILE A 62 -2.17 -10.12 -2.12
N GLY A 63 -2.92 -9.79 -3.17
CA GLY A 63 -2.47 -8.89 -4.23
C GLY A 63 -2.10 -7.49 -3.71
N ILE A 64 -2.92 -6.94 -2.81
CA ILE A 64 -2.66 -5.65 -2.15
C ILE A 64 -1.42 -5.74 -1.26
N LEU A 65 -1.23 -6.82 -0.49
CA LEU A 65 0.00 -7.00 0.29
C LEU A 65 1.23 -6.98 -0.63
N LEU A 66 1.23 -7.75 -1.72
CA LEU A 66 2.36 -7.76 -2.67
C LEU A 66 2.60 -6.38 -3.30
N LEU A 67 1.55 -5.66 -3.67
CA LEU A 67 1.65 -4.30 -4.20
C LEU A 67 2.29 -3.33 -3.18
N LEU A 68 1.84 -3.35 -1.92
CA LEU A 68 2.38 -2.47 -0.89
C LEU A 68 3.82 -2.83 -0.49
N PHE A 69 4.18 -4.11 -0.60
CA PHE A 69 5.57 -4.54 -0.49
C PHE A 69 6.43 -3.93 -1.60
N GLU A 70 5.99 -4.00 -2.86
CA GLU A 70 6.68 -3.40 -4.01
C GLU A 70 6.87 -1.90 -3.82
N VAL A 71 5.81 -1.19 -3.41
CA VAL A 71 5.89 0.25 -3.07
C VAL A 71 6.92 0.51 -1.96
N GLY A 72 6.92 -0.30 -0.90
CA GLY A 72 7.91 -0.20 0.17
C GLY A 72 9.36 -0.43 -0.32
N LEU A 73 9.56 -1.38 -1.22
CA LEU A 73 10.86 -1.72 -1.81
C LEU A 73 11.43 -0.57 -2.65
N GLU A 74 10.56 0.13 -3.40
CA GLU A 74 10.92 1.29 -4.21
C GLU A 74 11.08 2.59 -3.40
N THR A 75 10.66 2.60 -2.14
CA THR A 75 10.66 3.80 -1.30
C THR A 75 12.07 4.22 -0.88
N ASP A 76 12.44 5.48 -1.17
CA ASP A 76 13.69 6.10 -0.73
C ASP A 76 13.46 6.91 0.55
N VAL A 77 13.61 6.26 1.71
CA VAL A 77 13.44 6.90 3.03
C VAL A 77 14.41 8.06 3.24
N GLY A 78 15.61 7.99 2.66
CA GLY A 78 16.57 9.08 2.69
C GLY A 78 16.07 10.33 1.98
N GLN A 79 15.30 10.16 0.89
CA GLN A 79 14.61 11.28 0.24
C GLN A 79 13.50 11.83 1.13
N ILE A 80 12.63 10.99 1.70
CA ILE A 80 11.53 11.42 2.58
C ILE A 80 12.05 12.31 3.72
N ILE A 81 13.12 11.90 4.39
CA ILE A 81 13.74 12.67 5.47
C ILE A 81 14.30 14.02 4.97
N LYS A 82 14.83 14.06 3.74
CA LYS A 82 15.42 15.27 3.14
C LYS A 82 14.38 16.28 2.62
N VAL A 83 13.20 15.82 2.19
CA VAL A 83 12.18 16.74 1.66
C VAL A 83 11.49 17.57 2.75
N GLY A 84 11.64 17.16 4.02
CA GLY A 84 11.43 18.02 5.19
C GLY A 84 9.98 18.50 5.37
N ILE A 85 9.85 19.66 6.01
CA ILE A 85 8.56 20.25 6.42
C ILE A 85 7.61 20.54 5.26
N GLN A 86 8.13 20.70 4.02
CA GLN A 86 7.31 21.00 2.85
C GLN A 86 6.42 19.80 2.47
N SER A 87 6.97 18.58 2.44
CA SER A 87 6.18 17.37 2.18
C SER A 87 5.16 17.12 3.28
N THR A 88 5.52 17.35 4.54
CA THR A 88 4.57 17.21 5.65
C THR A 88 3.41 18.21 5.55
N LEU A 89 3.69 19.47 5.20
CA LEU A 89 2.62 20.46 5.01
C LEU A 89 1.73 20.10 3.82
N VAL A 90 2.31 19.63 2.71
CA VAL A 90 1.53 19.17 1.54
C VAL A 90 0.68 17.96 1.90
N ALA A 91 1.21 16.99 2.65
CA ALA A 91 0.45 15.83 3.11
C ALA A 91 -0.70 16.25 4.02
N ILE A 92 -0.44 17.02 5.09
CA ILE A 92 -1.49 17.46 6.02
C ILE A 92 -2.59 18.24 5.30
N THR A 93 -2.22 19.17 4.42
CA THR A 93 -3.20 19.96 3.66
C THR A 93 -3.92 19.11 2.62
N GLY A 94 -3.20 18.21 1.96
CA GLY A 94 -3.70 17.24 0.98
C GLY A 94 -4.61 16.17 1.58
N VAL A 95 -4.49 15.87 2.88
CA VAL A 95 -5.42 15.00 3.61
C VAL A 95 -6.61 15.78 4.11
N ALA A 96 -6.36 16.86 4.87
CA ALA A 96 -7.42 17.55 5.61
C ALA A 96 -8.43 18.24 4.69
N THR A 97 -7.96 18.84 3.60
CA THR A 97 -8.81 19.60 2.68
C THR A 97 -9.82 18.73 1.94
N PRO A 98 -9.42 17.67 1.19
CA PRO A 98 -10.36 16.81 0.51
C PRO A 98 -11.21 15.97 1.48
N ALA A 99 -10.69 15.57 2.64
CA ALA A 99 -11.51 14.88 3.64
C ALA A 99 -12.63 15.77 4.17
N ALA A 100 -12.32 17.00 4.54
CA ALA A 100 -13.30 17.97 5.03
C ALA A 100 -14.30 18.34 3.93
N ALA A 101 -13.83 18.57 2.69
CA ALA A 101 -14.69 18.89 1.56
C ALA A 101 -15.62 17.71 1.21
N GLY A 102 -15.08 16.48 1.15
CA GLY A 102 -15.85 15.27 0.89
C GLY A 102 -16.93 15.06 1.95
N PHE A 103 -16.57 15.13 3.23
CA PHE A 103 -17.53 15.07 4.34
C PHE A 103 -18.60 16.15 4.22
N TRP A 104 -18.20 17.41 4.00
CA TRP A 104 -19.12 18.54 3.99
C TRP A 104 -20.12 18.44 2.84
N VAL A 105 -19.66 18.10 1.64
CA VAL A 105 -20.55 17.90 0.47
C VAL A 105 -21.50 16.72 0.71
N SER A 106 -21.00 15.59 1.21
CA SER A 106 -21.82 14.42 1.52
C SER A 106 -22.91 14.71 2.56
N TYR A 107 -22.54 15.39 3.64
CA TYR A 107 -23.44 15.63 4.76
C TYR A 107 -24.45 16.73 4.46
N HIS A 108 -24.01 17.88 3.93
CA HIS A 108 -24.88 19.03 3.74
C HIS A 108 -25.57 19.09 2.38
N TRP A 109 -24.91 18.65 1.31
CA TRP A 109 -25.48 18.74 -0.03
C TRP A 109 -26.27 17.50 -0.39
N PHE A 110 -25.70 16.32 -0.16
CA PHE A 110 -26.37 15.05 -0.45
C PHE A 110 -27.27 14.58 0.70
N GLY A 111 -27.20 15.20 1.88
CA GLY A 111 -28.04 14.88 3.02
C GLY A 111 -27.77 13.49 3.59
N LEU A 112 -26.55 12.97 3.43
CA LEU A 112 -26.16 11.65 3.94
C LEU A 112 -25.94 11.70 5.45
N ASP A 113 -26.17 10.58 6.12
CA ASP A 113 -25.88 10.44 7.55
C ASP A 113 -24.39 10.66 7.87
N MET A 114 -24.12 10.95 9.14
CA MET A 114 -22.77 11.29 9.63
C MET A 114 -21.73 10.22 9.30
N ILE A 115 -22.03 8.94 9.54
CA ILE A 115 -21.08 7.84 9.32
C ILE A 115 -20.76 7.67 7.84
N PRO A 116 -21.73 7.52 6.91
CA PRO A 116 -21.43 7.50 5.47
C PRO A 116 -20.64 8.73 4.99
N SER A 117 -20.99 9.93 5.47
CA SER A 117 -20.28 11.16 5.10
C SER A 117 -18.81 11.17 5.57
N LEU A 118 -18.57 10.69 6.79
CA LEU A 118 -17.22 10.53 7.35
C LEU A 118 -16.41 9.49 6.57
N PHE A 119 -17.04 8.40 6.13
CA PHE A 119 -16.41 7.41 5.26
C PHE A 119 -16.06 8.00 3.90
N ILE A 120 -16.96 8.78 3.29
CA ILE A 120 -16.66 9.46 2.02
C ILE A 120 -15.47 10.40 2.20
N GLY A 121 -15.48 11.25 3.24
CA GLY A 121 -14.33 12.11 3.55
C GLY A 121 -13.03 11.31 3.77
N GLY A 122 -13.09 10.22 4.55
CA GLY A 122 -11.94 9.34 4.79
C GLY A 122 -11.39 8.69 3.53
N THR A 123 -12.24 8.26 2.59
CA THR A 123 -11.78 7.67 1.32
C THR A 123 -11.09 8.67 0.41
N MET A 124 -11.32 9.98 0.57
CA MET A 124 -10.67 11.03 -0.21
C MET A 124 -9.27 11.39 0.30
N VAL A 125 -8.80 10.74 1.37
CA VAL A 125 -7.49 11.00 1.98
C VAL A 125 -6.33 10.33 1.24
N ALA A 126 -6.55 9.11 0.74
CA ALA A 126 -5.47 8.28 0.21
C ALA A 126 -5.07 8.70 -1.21
N THR A 127 -3.79 8.98 -1.42
CA THR A 127 -3.21 9.35 -2.72
C THR A 127 -2.50 8.16 -3.37
N SER A 128 -2.66 7.95 -4.68
CA SER A 128 -1.88 6.93 -5.41
C SER A 128 -0.48 7.41 -5.79
N ILE A 129 0.55 6.89 -5.12
CA ILE A 129 1.97 7.13 -5.46
C ILE A 129 2.30 6.59 -6.86
N GLY A 130 1.90 5.35 -7.17
CA GLY A 130 2.35 4.63 -8.37
C GLY A 130 2.01 5.34 -9.68
N ILE A 131 0.79 5.88 -9.81
CA ILE A 131 0.38 6.63 -11.01
C ILE A 131 1.17 7.93 -11.12
N THR A 132 1.29 8.67 -10.01
CA THR A 132 2.00 9.94 -9.94
C THR A 132 3.47 9.79 -10.34
N VAL A 133 4.16 8.79 -9.79
CA VAL A 133 5.55 8.49 -10.12
C VAL A 133 5.70 8.14 -11.60
N ARG A 134 4.81 7.32 -12.15
CA ARG A 134 4.83 6.94 -13.57
C ARG A 134 4.71 8.16 -14.48
N VAL A 135 3.73 9.03 -14.22
CA VAL A 135 3.56 10.27 -14.99
C VAL A 135 4.79 11.17 -14.89
N LEU A 136 5.39 11.29 -13.70
CA LEU A 136 6.61 12.09 -13.51
C LEU A 136 7.84 11.50 -14.21
N VAL A 137 7.91 10.18 -14.36
CA VAL A 137 8.93 9.49 -15.17
C VAL A 137 8.72 9.77 -16.66
N ASP A 138 7.49 9.63 -17.15
CA ASP A 138 7.14 9.86 -18.56
C ASP A 138 7.44 11.30 -18.98
N LEU A 139 7.20 12.25 -18.08
CA LEU A 139 7.54 13.67 -18.27
C LEU A 139 9.04 13.99 -18.08
N LYS A 140 9.87 13.01 -17.70
CA LYS A 140 11.29 13.18 -17.34
C LYS A 140 11.51 14.18 -16.19
N LYS A 141 10.57 14.25 -15.23
CA LYS A 141 10.58 15.17 -14.08
C LYS A 141 10.72 14.48 -12.72
N ARG A 142 10.90 13.16 -12.65
CA ARG A 142 11.08 12.36 -11.40
C ARG A 142 12.10 12.93 -10.41
N HIS A 143 13.18 13.55 -10.90
CA HIS A 143 14.25 14.06 -10.05
C HIS A 143 14.11 15.54 -9.68
N THR A 144 12.97 16.17 -10.01
CA THR A 144 12.73 17.58 -9.66
C THR A 144 12.34 17.72 -8.18
N LYS A 145 12.61 18.90 -7.60
CA LYS A 145 12.19 19.21 -6.22
C LYS A 145 10.68 19.05 -6.02
N VAL A 146 9.86 19.42 -7.00
CA VAL A 146 8.40 19.24 -6.95
C VAL A 146 8.04 17.75 -6.88
N SER A 147 8.63 16.93 -7.76
CA SER A 147 8.43 15.47 -7.73
C SER A 147 8.83 14.86 -6.39
N GLN A 148 9.94 15.31 -5.81
CA GLN A 148 10.41 14.86 -4.51
C GLN A 148 9.43 15.24 -3.40
N ILE A 149 8.89 16.48 -3.43
CA ILE A 149 7.89 16.94 -2.46
C ILE A 149 6.62 16.10 -2.55
N VAL A 150 6.11 15.89 -3.77
CA VAL A 150 4.89 15.11 -4.03
C VAL A 150 5.06 13.65 -3.61
N ILE A 151 6.18 13.01 -3.96
CA ILE A 151 6.46 11.63 -3.54
C ILE A 151 6.59 11.54 -2.02
N GLY A 152 7.32 12.46 -1.39
CA GLY A 152 7.46 12.50 0.06
C GLY A 152 6.14 12.74 0.79
N ALA A 153 5.27 13.59 0.24
CA ALA A 153 3.94 13.84 0.79
C ALA A 153 3.05 12.60 0.67
N ALA A 154 3.05 11.96 -0.49
CA ALA A 154 2.21 10.79 -0.74
C ALA A 154 2.58 9.58 0.15
N VAL A 155 3.86 9.42 0.54
CA VAL A 155 4.23 8.40 1.55
C VAL A 155 3.68 8.74 2.94
N MET A 156 3.65 10.03 3.31
CA MET A 156 3.01 10.44 4.56
C MET A 156 1.48 10.24 4.49
N ASP A 157 0.87 10.49 3.33
CA ASP A 157 -0.57 10.28 3.12
C ASP A 157 -0.98 8.82 3.34
N ASP A 158 -0.18 7.84 2.91
CA ASP A 158 -0.49 6.41 3.14
C ASP A 158 -0.55 6.07 4.64
N VAL A 159 0.37 6.64 5.43
CA VAL A 159 0.38 6.46 6.89
C VAL A 159 -0.83 7.15 7.53
N ILE A 160 -1.12 8.38 7.12
CA ILE A 160 -2.24 9.16 7.66
C ILE A 160 -3.57 8.52 7.26
N GLY A 161 -3.72 8.07 6.02
CA GLY A 161 -4.93 7.44 5.50
C GLY A 161 -5.29 6.16 6.26
N VAL A 162 -4.29 5.33 6.56
CA VAL A 162 -4.49 4.15 7.41
C VAL A 162 -4.97 4.53 8.82
N VAL A 163 -4.38 5.57 9.42
CA VAL A 163 -4.82 6.08 10.73
C VAL A 163 -6.27 6.57 10.66
N VAL A 164 -6.61 7.39 9.66
CA VAL A 164 -7.96 7.93 9.46
C VAL A 164 -8.96 6.79 9.31
N LEU A 165 -8.66 5.78 8.49
CA LEU A 165 -9.56 4.65 8.27
C LEU A 165 -9.75 3.80 9.53
N ALA A 166 -8.70 3.58 10.32
CA ALA A 166 -8.80 2.86 11.59
C ALA A 166 -9.71 3.58 12.60
N VAL A 167 -9.61 4.91 12.69
CA VAL A 167 -10.47 5.73 13.55
C VAL A 167 -11.92 5.71 13.07
N LEU A 168 -12.14 5.80 11.76
CA LEU A 168 -13.48 5.74 11.16
C LEU A 168 -14.14 4.39 11.39
N TYR A 169 -13.39 3.30 11.27
CA TYR A 169 -13.86 1.95 11.56
C TYR A 169 -14.28 1.81 13.03
N ASP A 170 -13.43 2.22 13.97
CA ASP A 170 -13.76 2.16 15.40
C ASP A 170 -15.00 2.99 15.75
N PHE A 171 -15.12 4.18 15.15
CA PHE A 171 -16.29 5.03 15.29
C PHE A 171 -17.56 4.38 14.72
N ALA A 172 -17.48 3.73 13.56
CA ALA A 172 -18.61 3.04 12.96
C ALA A 172 -19.12 1.88 13.81
N VAL A 173 -18.21 1.15 14.46
CA VAL A 173 -18.55 -0.01 15.29
C VAL A 173 -19.07 0.42 16.66
N LYS A 174 -18.45 1.40 17.31
CA LYS A 174 -18.75 1.80 18.69
C LYS A 174 -19.70 3.00 18.82
N GLY A 175 -19.96 3.72 17.73
CA GLY A 175 -20.77 4.94 17.72
C GLY A 175 -20.16 6.14 18.47
N THR A 176 -18.95 6.01 19.01
CA THR A 176 -18.25 7.06 19.77
C THR A 176 -16.78 7.08 19.40
N VAL A 177 -16.19 8.29 19.31
CA VAL A 177 -14.75 8.46 19.11
C VAL A 177 -14.10 8.54 20.48
N SER A 178 -13.47 7.44 20.91
CA SER A 178 -12.62 7.46 22.10
C SER A 178 -11.27 8.06 21.73
N ILE A 179 -11.01 9.30 22.17
CA ILE A 179 -9.70 9.97 21.96
C ILE A 179 -8.56 9.09 22.48
N ALA A 180 -8.78 8.37 23.58
CA ALA A 180 -7.80 7.45 24.15
C ALA A 180 -7.52 6.25 23.23
N ASP A 181 -8.55 5.67 22.61
CA ASP A 181 -8.38 4.55 21.68
C ASP A 181 -7.73 5.02 20.37
N THR A 182 -8.16 6.16 19.83
CA THR A 182 -7.52 6.79 18.65
C THR A 182 -6.04 7.09 18.90
N ALA A 183 -5.70 7.72 20.03
CA ALA A 183 -4.32 8.03 20.37
C ALA A 183 -3.48 6.75 20.57
N ARG A 184 -4.08 5.70 21.15
CA ARG A 184 -3.44 4.39 21.31
C ARG A 184 -3.16 3.73 19.95
N VAL A 185 -4.14 3.72 19.04
CA VAL A 185 -3.98 3.18 17.69
C VAL A 185 -2.92 3.96 16.91
N MET A 186 -2.94 5.30 16.97
CA MET A 186 -1.90 6.13 16.35
C MET A 186 -0.51 5.82 16.89
N PHE A 187 -0.39 5.68 18.21
CA PHE A 187 0.88 5.32 18.84
C PHE A 187 1.38 3.96 18.34
N PHE A 188 0.51 2.94 18.29
CA PHE A 188 0.90 1.62 17.78
C PHE A 188 1.29 1.65 16.30
N ILE A 189 0.55 2.34 15.45
CA ILE A 189 0.89 2.50 14.03
C ILE A 189 2.25 3.20 13.86
N ALA A 190 2.48 4.30 14.59
CA ALA A 190 3.74 5.03 14.51
C ALA A 190 4.93 4.18 15.01
N VAL A 191 4.77 3.51 16.15
CA VAL A 191 5.78 2.60 16.70
C VAL A 191 6.05 1.44 15.73
N PHE A 192 5.01 0.85 15.14
CA PHE A 192 5.13 -0.24 14.19
C PHE A 192 5.87 0.20 12.93
N LEU A 193 5.52 1.34 12.33
CA LEU A 193 6.17 1.84 11.12
C LEU A 193 7.63 2.23 11.33
N VAL A 194 8.03 2.58 12.55
CA VAL A 194 9.45 2.82 12.87
C VAL A 194 10.18 1.51 13.17
N LEU A 195 9.63 0.66 14.03
CA LEU A 195 10.33 -0.52 14.52
C LEU A 195 10.30 -1.70 13.53
N ALA A 196 9.18 -1.93 12.85
CA ALA A 196 9.03 -3.09 11.97
C ALA A 196 10.04 -3.11 10.83
N PRO A 197 10.31 -2.00 10.09
CA PRO A 197 11.35 -1.98 9.07
C PRO A 197 12.75 -2.20 9.64
N ILE A 198 13.05 -1.66 10.83
CA ILE A 198 14.34 -1.84 11.50
C ILE A 198 14.53 -3.30 11.88
N ILE A 199 13.55 -3.90 12.55
CA ILE A 199 13.57 -5.29 12.96
C ILE A 199 13.69 -6.20 11.74
N ALA A 200 12.87 -5.97 10.70
CA ALA A 200 12.93 -6.71 9.45
C ALA A 200 14.30 -6.57 8.75
N LYS A 201 14.92 -5.38 8.78
CA LYS A 201 16.26 -5.14 8.23
C LYS A 201 17.32 -6.00 8.93
N LEU A 202 17.19 -6.23 10.23
CA LEU A 202 18.09 -7.11 10.99
C LEU A 202 17.97 -8.59 10.58
N PHE A 203 16.83 -9.02 10.02
CA PHE A 203 16.65 -10.37 9.50
C PHE A 203 17.27 -10.56 8.10
N VAL A 204 17.52 -9.49 7.34
CA VAL A 204 18.04 -9.53 5.96
C VAL A 204 19.36 -10.31 5.84
N PRO A 205 20.39 -10.11 6.68
CA PRO A 205 21.62 -10.89 6.60
C PRO A 205 21.40 -12.39 6.85
N THR A 206 20.46 -12.73 7.73
CA THR A 206 20.09 -14.12 8.01
C THR A 206 19.39 -14.74 6.81
N MET A 207 18.47 -14.00 6.18
CA MET A 207 17.81 -14.40 4.93
C MET A 207 18.82 -14.61 3.81
N ALA A 208 19.76 -13.67 3.63
CA ALA A 208 20.82 -13.76 2.63
C ALA A 208 21.71 -14.99 2.86
N LYS A 209 22.16 -15.23 4.10
CA LYS A 209 22.95 -16.41 4.46
C LYS A 209 22.18 -17.71 4.23
N LEU A 210 20.91 -17.75 4.63
CA LEU A 210 20.06 -18.93 4.43
C LEU A 210 19.85 -19.20 2.94
N SER A 211 19.67 -18.15 2.13
CA SER A 211 19.55 -18.26 0.68
C SER A 211 20.84 -18.75 0.02
N SER A 212 22.02 -18.32 0.48
CA SER A 212 23.30 -18.68 -0.12
C SER A 212 23.72 -20.12 0.18
N VAL A 213 23.30 -20.67 1.34
CA VAL A 213 23.57 -22.08 1.69
C VAL A 213 22.46 -23.02 1.23
N SER A 214 21.31 -22.49 0.83
CA SER A 214 20.18 -23.29 0.38
C SER A 214 20.49 -23.95 -0.96
N LYS A 215 20.20 -25.25 -1.04
CA LYS A 215 20.23 -26.00 -2.30
C LYS A 215 18.85 -26.09 -2.96
N THR A 216 17.80 -25.59 -2.30
CA THR A 216 16.43 -25.58 -2.85
C THR A 216 16.19 -24.36 -3.73
N LYS A 217 15.52 -24.58 -4.87
CA LYS A 217 15.08 -23.49 -5.75
C LYS A 217 13.97 -22.69 -5.08
N GLY A 218 13.94 -21.38 -5.27
CA GLY A 218 12.86 -20.51 -4.78
C GLY A 218 12.95 -20.09 -3.31
N MET A 219 14.09 -20.27 -2.64
CA MET A 219 14.28 -19.85 -1.23
C MET A 219 14.05 -18.35 -1.03
N ILE A 220 14.54 -17.49 -1.93
CA ILE A 220 14.39 -16.03 -1.80
C ILE A 220 12.92 -15.60 -1.85
N PRO A 221 12.12 -15.95 -2.89
CA PRO A 221 10.69 -15.66 -2.90
C PRO A 221 9.95 -16.18 -1.67
N ALA A 222 10.25 -17.41 -1.23
CA ALA A 222 9.62 -17.98 -0.04
C ALA A 222 9.91 -17.17 1.23
N LEU A 223 11.15 -16.71 1.41
CA LEU A 223 11.53 -15.87 2.54
C LEU A 223 10.86 -14.49 2.49
N ILE A 224 10.74 -13.90 1.31
CA ILE A 224 10.07 -12.59 1.12
C ILE A 224 8.58 -12.71 1.44
N VAL A 225 7.89 -13.68 0.86
CA VAL A 225 6.46 -13.92 1.15
C VAL A 225 6.25 -14.22 2.63
N SER A 226 7.14 -15.01 3.24
CA SER A 226 7.09 -15.29 4.69
C SER A 226 7.27 -14.03 5.53
N LEU A 227 8.17 -13.12 5.13
CA LEU A 227 8.38 -11.84 5.80
C LEU A 227 7.15 -10.93 5.69
N ILE A 228 6.59 -10.82 4.48
CA ILE A 228 5.35 -10.05 4.21
C ILE A 228 4.21 -10.54 5.10
N LEU A 229 3.93 -11.84 5.06
CA LEU A 229 2.83 -12.45 5.83
C LEU A 229 3.09 -12.37 7.34
N GLY A 230 4.33 -12.60 7.77
CA GLY A 230 4.72 -12.49 9.17
C GLY A 230 4.51 -11.09 9.74
N LEU A 231 4.96 -10.05 9.02
CA LEU A 231 4.75 -8.67 9.44
C LEU A 231 3.30 -8.23 9.33
N ALA A 232 2.54 -8.71 8.33
CA ALA A 232 1.11 -8.46 8.22
C ALA A 232 0.34 -8.97 9.46
N VAL A 233 0.63 -10.20 9.90
CA VAL A 233 0.03 -10.76 11.13
C VAL A 233 0.44 -9.98 12.37
N ILE A 234 1.70 -9.53 12.47
CA ILE A 234 2.16 -8.71 13.60
C ILE A 234 1.44 -7.35 13.57
N SER A 235 1.29 -6.73 12.41
CA SER A 235 0.56 -5.46 12.20
C SER A 235 -0.88 -5.58 12.72
N HIS A 236 -1.59 -6.62 12.30
CA HIS A 236 -2.96 -6.88 12.76
C HIS A 236 -3.04 -7.03 14.28
N LYS A 237 -2.11 -7.77 14.89
CA LYS A 237 -2.07 -7.99 16.35
C LYS A 237 -1.80 -6.72 17.16
N VAL A 238 -1.12 -5.73 16.58
CA VAL A 238 -0.91 -4.42 17.23
C VAL A 238 -2.05 -3.43 16.93
N GLY A 239 -3.10 -3.88 16.24
CA GLY A 239 -4.29 -3.07 15.92
C GLY A 239 -4.13 -2.18 14.68
N ALA A 240 -3.17 -2.51 13.82
CA ALA A 240 -2.91 -1.81 12.58
C ALA A 240 -3.29 -2.67 11.36
N PRO A 241 -3.67 -2.07 10.20
CA PRO A 241 -3.95 -2.84 9.00
C PRO A 241 -2.77 -3.71 8.53
N GLU A 242 -3.08 -4.88 8.01
CA GLU A 242 -2.13 -5.90 7.52
C GLU A 242 -1.18 -5.32 6.45
N ILE A 243 -1.71 -4.42 5.62
CA ILE A 243 -0.99 -3.74 4.53
C ILE A 243 0.23 -2.97 5.03
N LEU A 244 0.21 -2.43 6.26
CA LEU A 244 1.37 -1.75 6.83
C LEU A 244 2.53 -2.71 7.10
N GLY A 245 2.24 -3.97 7.46
CA GLY A 245 3.26 -4.98 7.66
C GLY A 245 3.98 -5.33 6.36
N SER A 246 3.24 -5.40 5.26
CA SER A 246 3.81 -5.63 3.94
C SER A 246 4.67 -4.46 3.47
N PHE A 247 4.18 -3.23 3.65
CA PHE A 247 4.95 -2.02 3.36
C PHE A 247 6.26 -1.96 4.18
N ALA A 248 6.21 -2.29 5.47
CA ALA A 248 7.39 -2.35 6.32
C ALA A 248 8.41 -3.42 5.86
N ALA A 249 7.93 -4.57 5.36
CA ALA A 249 8.80 -5.59 4.75
C ALA A 249 9.51 -5.04 3.51
N GLY A 250 8.79 -4.31 2.66
CA GLY A 250 9.34 -3.66 1.48
C GLY A 250 10.42 -2.64 1.86
N LEU A 251 10.12 -1.78 2.83
CA LEU A 251 11.04 -0.75 3.31
C LEU A 251 12.34 -1.33 3.87
N ALA A 252 12.26 -2.45 4.58
CA ALA A 252 13.43 -3.16 5.08
C ALA A 252 14.33 -3.68 3.94
N LEU A 253 13.74 -4.14 2.84
CA LEU A 253 14.49 -4.62 1.68
C LEU A 253 14.90 -3.50 0.71
N ALA A 254 14.37 -2.28 0.88
CA ALA A 254 14.68 -1.15 0.03
C ALA A 254 16.19 -0.83 0.01
N ARG A 255 16.71 -0.56 -1.19
CA ARG A 255 18.15 -0.32 -1.44
C ARG A 255 18.71 0.87 -0.66
N ARG A 256 17.88 1.89 -0.42
CA ARG A 256 18.29 3.18 0.17
C ARG A 256 17.83 3.37 1.62
N PHE A 257 17.39 2.29 2.27
CA PHE A 257 17.08 2.32 3.69
C PHE A 257 18.35 2.16 4.54
N PHE A 258 18.84 3.28 5.07
CA PHE A 258 20.08 3.37 5.86
C PHE A 258 19.79 3.20 7.35
N LEU A 259 20.44 2.22 7.99
CA LEU A 259 20.54 2.17 9.45
C LEU A 259 21.85 2.86 9.85
N PRO A 260 21.84 3.87 10.74
CA PRO A 260 23.04 4.63 11.11
C PRO A 260 24.19 3.82 11.75
N LEU A 261 24.04 2.51 11.92
CA LEU A 261 24.97 1.61 12.61
C LEU A 261 25.43 0.38 11.79
N GLY A 262 25.16 0.27 10.47
CA GLY A 262 25.38 -1.02 9.77
C GLY A 262 25.78 -0.98 8.28
N ALA A 263 27.02 -0.55 7.96
CA ALA A 263 27.55 -0.58 6.59
C ALA A 263 27.57 -1.98 5.94
N THR A 264 27.67 -3.06 6.74
CA THR A 264 27.62 -4.45 6.24
C THR A 264 26.21 -4.92 5.90
N ILE A 265 25.16 -4.35 6.51
CA ILE A 265 23.76 -4.73 6.28
C ILE A 265 23.29 -4.18 4.92
N GLU A 266 23.85 -3.05 4.48
CA GLU A 266 23.54 -2.42 3.20
C GLU A 266 23.88 -3.29 1.99
N HIS A 267 25.06 -3.92 2.01
CA HIS A 267 25.51 -4.80 0.91
C HIS A 267 24.52 -5.95 0.66
N TYR A 268 24.04 -6.60 1.73
CA TYR A 268 23.06 -7.68 1.62
C TYR A 268 21.70 -7.21 1.11
N SER A 269 21.25 -6.01 1.50
CA SER A 269 19.99 -5.48 0.98
C SER A 269 20.05 -5.11 -0.50
N HIS A 270 21.20 -4.59 -0.96
CA HIS A 270 21.41 -4.33 -2.39
C HIS A 270 21.39 -5.63 -3.21
N GLU A 271 22.11 -6.66 -2.76
CA GLU A 271 22.16 -7.95 -3.43
C GLU A 271 20.79 -8.66 -3.43
N MET A 272 20.01 -8.54 -2.35
CA MET A 272 18.65 -9.07 -2.32
C MET A 272 17.71 -8.28 -3.24
N ALA A 273 17.76 -6.94 -3.24
CA ALA A 273 16.91 -6.13 -4.11
C ALA A 273 17.17 -6.40 -5.60
N GLU A 274 18.43 -6.61 -6.00
CA GLU A 274 18.80 -6.98 -7.37
C GLU A 274 18.32 -8.38 -7.78
N LYS A 275 18.11 -9.29 -6.81
CA LYS A 275 17.52 -10.62 -7.05
C LYS A 275 15.98 -10.61 -7.04
N ILE A 276 15.36 -9.50 -6.64
CA ILE A 276 13.91 -9.34 -6.57
C ILE A 276 13.35 -8.72 -7.86
N GLU A 277 14.09 -7.77 -8.46
CA GLU A 277 13.84 -7.26 -9.82
C GLU A 277 14.11 -8.31 -10.91
#